data_AF-A0A8K0LCT9-F1
#
_entry.id   AF-A0A8K0LCT9-F1
#
_cell.length_a   1.000
_cell.length_b   1.000
_cell.length_c   1.000
_cell.angle_alpha   90.00
_cell.angle_beta   90.00
_cell.angle_gamma   90.00
#
_symmetry.space_group_name_H-M   'P 1'
#
loop_
_entity.id
_entity.type
_entity.pdbx_description
1 polymer ?
#
loop_
_entity_poly.entity_id
_entity_poly.type
_entity_poly.pdbx_seq_one_letter_code
_entity_poly.pdbx_strand_id
1 'polypeptide(L)'
;MQGMFSRTFFVTLADGCEVVIQFRTEKLDLDAFTVAKGALGRVVPDLMALQDDELEKEGVWAYSLEHLPGQMWVHGVAGKGAEGRIAINKSLGRVLSKGYLADNSIEAVATKVRPHLEAILASPLDEVATYRPLLQGFLDKLNEIGKLPLWVSHYDLNDVNVLIDDSCEVTGLIDWELSAPKPFAVGLGRIHTLAGEYTGGEFWMPGEFEQTRGMLEKKIDLVQDAVILGTLLDSFFWEDGNVGCGEVTMKALPKFLTYRIPAVRGDEPPYKE
;
A
#
# COMPACT_ATOMS: atom_id res chain seq x y z
N MET A 1 15.57 -4.00 15.39
CA MET A 1 14.58 -2.90 15.27
C MET A 1 13.33 -3.29 16.02
N GLN A 2 12.61 -2.35 16.65
CA GLN A 2 11.34 -2.63 17.33
C GLN A 2 10.21 -2.07 16.46
N GLY A 3 9.30 -2.95 16.03
CA GLY A 3 8.03 -2.57 15.41
C GLY A 3 6.92 -2.52 16.46
N MET A 4 5.72 -2.10 16.05
CA MET A 4 4.56 -1.99 16.96
C MET A 4 4.23 -3.34 17.63
N PHE A 5 4.31 -4.43 16.88
CA PHE A 5 3.98 -5.79 17.32
C PHE A 5 5.15 -6.78 17.21
N SER A 6 6.36 -6.28 16.96
CA SER A 6 7.47 -7.16 16.61
C SER A 6 8.84 -6.68 17.09
N ARG A 7 9.73 -7.66 17.25
CA ARG A 7 11.16 -7.45 17.46
C ARG A 7 11.94 -8.13 16.36
N THR A 8 12.69 -7.34 15.60
CA THR A 8 13.40 -7.79 14.41
C THR A 8 14.91 -7.79 14.63
N PHE A 9 15.56 -8.89 14.25
CA PHE A 9 17.00 -9.11 14.31
C PHE A 9 17.54 -9.48 12.94
N PHE A 10 18.70 -8.95 12.60
CA PHE A 10 19.46 -9.37 11.42
C PHE A 10 20.50 -10.39 11.89
N VAL A 11 20.50 -11.57 11.30
CA VAL A 11 21.32 -12.70 11.73
C VAL A 11 22.10 -13.23 10.55
N THR A 12 23.41 -13.37 10.72
CA THR A 12 24.26 -14.12 9.79
C THR A 12 24.34 -15.56 10.27
N LEU A 13 23.84 -16.48 9.46
CA LEU A 13 23.90 -17.92 9.71
C LEU A 13 25.34 -18.44 9.53
N ALA A 14 25.59 -19.67 10.00
CA ALA A 14 26.93 -20.27 9.96
C ALA A 14 27.48 -20.49 8.53
N ASP A 15 26.60 -20.58 7.53
CA ASP A 15 26.94 -20.66 6.11
C ASP A 15 27.17 -19.28 5.46
N GLY A 16 27.06 -18.19 6.24
CA GLY A 16 27.22 -16.82 5.78
C GLY A 16 25.95 -16.20 5.21
N CYS A 17 24.84 -16.93 5.14
CA CYS A 17 23.56 -16.38 4.69
C CYS A 17 23.01 -15.40 5.71
N GLU A 18 22.54 -14.24 5.25
CA GLU A 18 21.85 -13.26 6.08
C GLU A 18 20.34 -13.53 6.06
N VAL A 19 19.74 -13.57 7.24
CA VAL A 19 18.29 -13.71 7.42
C VAL A 19 17.80 -12.66 8.41
N VAL A 20 16.52 -12.33 8.27
CA VAL A 20 15.82 -11.47 9.22
C VAL A 20 14.96 -12.35 10.10
N ILE A 21 15.19 -12.31 11.42
CA ILE A 21 14.39 -13.02 12.41
C ILE A 21 13.43 -12.05 13.06
N GLN A 22 12.14 -12.35 13.02
CA GLN A 22 11.10 -11.55 13.64
C GLN A 22 10.38 -12.35 14.72
N PHE A 23 10.38 -11.82 15.95
CA PHE A 23 9.54 -12.31 17.04
C PHE A 23 8.33 -11.41 17.17
N ARG A 24 7.15 -12.00 17.34
CA ARG A 24 5.88 -11.27 17.37
C ARG A 24 4.98 -11.75 18.49
N THR A 25 4.13 -10.85 18.94
CA THR A 25 3.04 -11.13 19.89
C THR A 25 1.72 -11.49 19.18
N GLU A 26 1.74 -11.59 17.85
CA GLU A 26 0.60 -11.95 17.02
C GLU A 26 1.06 -12.81 15.83
N LYS A 27 0.18 -13.71 15.37
CA LYS A 27 0.46 -14.56 14.21
C LYS A 27 0.45 -13.74 12.92
N LEU A 28 1.44 -13.98 12.06
CA LEU A 28 1.45 -13.41 10.71
C LEU A 28 0.49 -14.16 9.80
N ASP A 29 -0.16 -13.40 8.92
CA ASP A 29 -0.80 -13.96 7.73
C ASP A 29 0.28 -14.31 6.69
N LEU A 30 0.63 -15.59 6.61
CA LEU A 30 1.62 -16.09 5.66
C LEU A 30 1.09 -16.09 4.21
N ASP A 31 -0.24 -16.09 4.03
CA ASP A 31 -0.85 -16.12 2.71
C ASP A 31 -0.63 -14.80 1.99
N ALA A 32 -0.62 -13.67 2.72
CA ALA A 32 -0.30 -12.36 2.15
C ALA A 32 1.07 -12.34 1.46
N PHE A 33 2.10 -12.88 2.11
CA PHE A 33 3.45 -13.02 1.55
C PHE A 33 3.47 -13.98 0.37
N THR A 34 2.81 -15.13 0.49
CA THR A 34 2.76 -16.16 -0.55
C THR A 34 2.12 -15.62 -1.83
N VAL A 35 0.98 -14.93 -1.71
CA VAL A 35 0.27 -14.31 -2.84
C VAL A 35 1.12 -13.20 -3.47
N ALA A 36 1.72 -12.32 -2.66
CA ALA A 36 2.56 -11.24 -3.15
C ALA A 36 3.82 -11.77 -3.87
N LYS A 37 4.51 -12.77 -3.29
CA LYS A 37 5.67 -13.43 -3.90
C LYS A 37 5.29 -14.10 -5.22
N GLY A 38 4.15 -14.77 -5.27
CA GLY A 38 3.65 -15.44 -6.48
C GLY A 38 3.48 -14.47 -7.66
N ALA A 39 2.98 -13.26 -7.40
CA ALA A 39 2.75 -12.27 -8.45
C ALA A 39 3.96 -11.37 -8.75
N LEU A 40 4.67 -10.91 -7.71
CA LEU A 40 5.72 -9.89 -7.83
C LEU A 40 7.13 -10.50 -7.91
N GLY A 41 7.29 -11.76 -7.50
CA GLY A 41 8.55 -12.50 -7.55
C GLY A 41 9.54 -12.06 -6.47
N ARG A 42 10.81 -11.93 -6.86
CA ARG A 42 11.95 -11.78 -5.93
C ARG A 42 11.98 -10.49 -5.10
N VAL A 43 11.12 -9.52 -5.40
CA VAL A 43 11.03 -8.28 -4.61
C VAL A 43 10.26 -8.48 -3.29
N VAL A 44 9.56 -9.60 -3.11
CA VAL A 44 8.91 -9.95 -1.85
C VAL A 44 9.82 -10.94 -1.13
N PRO A 45 10.05 -10.83 0.19
CA PRO A 45 10.92 -11.76 0.89
C PRO A 45 10.29 -13.14 0.96
N ASP A 46 11.09 -14.20 0.88
CA ASP A 46 10.65 -15.51 1.37
C ASP A 46 10.43 -15.44 2.88
N LEU A 47 9.36 -16.08 3.37
CA LEU A 47 8.95 -16.07 4.77
C LEU A 47 8.69 -17.50 5.23
N MET A 48 9.20 -17.85 6.40
CA MET A 48 9.01 -19.14 7.05
C MET A 48 8.68 -18.95 8.53
N ALA A 49 7.64 -19.62 9.02
CA ALA A 49 7.39 -19.73 10.45
C ALA A 49 8.41 -20.67 11.10
N LEU A 50 9.00 -20.23 12.20
CA LEU A 50 9.89 -21.03 13.04
C LEU A 50 9.04 -21.65 14.14
N GLN A 51 8.86 -22.97 14.07
CA GLN A 51 8.09 -23.70 15.08
C GLN A 51 8.89 -23.82 16.37
N ASP A 52 8.32 -23.30 17.46
CA ASP A 52 8.89 -23.38 18.80
C ASP A 52 7.77 -23.44 19.83
N ASP A 53 7.52 -24.64 20.37
CA ASP A 53 6.43 -24.89 21.31
C ASP A 53 6.56 -24.11 22.64
N GLU A 54 7.79 -23.71 23.03
CA GLU A 54 8.00 -22.93 24.25
C GLU A 54 7.61 -21.47 24.01
N LEU A 55 8.07 -20.87 22.90
CA LEU A 55 7.68 -19.52 22.52
C LEU A 55 6.17 -19.41 22.28
N GLU A 56 5.57 -20.39 21.59
CA GLU A 56 4.13 -20.37 21.30
C GLU A 56 3.28 -20.43 22.58
N LYS A 57 3.72 -21.17 23.61
CA LYS A 57 3.05 -21.19 24.93
C LYS A 57 3.13 -19.86 25.66
N GLU A 58 4.20 -19.10 25.43
CA GLU A 58 4.37 -17.73 25.96
C GLU A 58 3.66 -16.68 25.07
N GLY A 59 2.92 -17.09 24.04
CA GLY A 59 2.23 -16.20 23.13
C GLY A 59 3.17 -15.45 22.18
N VAL A 60 4.32 -16.05 21.86
CA VAL A 60 5.32 -15.50 20.94
C VAL A 60 5.43 -16.39 19.71
N TRP A 61 5.39 -15.77 18.53
CA TRP A 61 5.63 -16.44 17.26
C TRP A 61 6.91 -15.94 16.62
N ALA A 62 7.73 -16.85 16.13
CA ALA A 62 8.99 -16.55 15.49
C ALA A 62 8.93 -16.83 13.99
N TYR A 63 9.56 -15.97 13.21
CA TYR A 63 9.59 -16.05 11.76
C TYR A 63 11.00 -15.76 11.24
N SER A 64 11.38 -16.46 10.17
CA SER A 64 12.59 -16.18 9.40
C SER A 64 12.18 -15.64 8.03
N LEU A 65 12.78 -14.51 7.65
CA LEU A 65 12.57 -13.85 6.38
C LEU A 65 13.90 -13.75 5.62
N GLU A 66 13.82 -13.85 4.30
CA GLU A 66 14.92 -13.53 3.38
C GLU A 66 15.40 -12.08 3.63
N HIS A 67 16.72 -11.89 3.77
CA HIS A 67 17.30 -10.56 3.80
C HIS A 67 17.39 -10.03 2.36
N LEU A 68 16.44 -9.17 1.99
CA LEU A 68 16.42 -8.54 0.67
C LEU A 68 17.52 -7.47 0.53
N PRO A 69 18.15 -7.35 -0.65
CA PRO A 69 19.18 -6.35 -0.88
C PRO A 69 18.59 -4.94 -1.01
N GLY A 70 19.44 -3.93 -0.80
CA GLY A 70 19.10 -2.51 -0.95
C GLY A 70 18.98 -1.79 0.38
N GLN A 71 18.65 -0.51 0.32
CA GLN A 71 18.40 0.36 1.47
C GLN A 71 16.96 0.86 1.43
N MET A 72 16.35 1.11 2.60
CA MET A 72 15.03 1.75 2.65
C MET A 72 15.06 3.07 1.89
N TRP A 73 14.04 3.34 1.08
CA TRP A 73 13.93 4.55 0.26
C TRP A 73 14.19 5.80 1.12
N VAL A 74 13.57 5.91 2.29
CA VAL A 74 13.74 7.04 3.22
C VAL A 74 15.21 7.38 3.51
N HIS A 75 16.12 6.40 3.45
CA HIS A 75 17.56 6.59 3.61
C HIS A 75 18.31 6.70 2.28
N GLY A 76 17.92 5.92 1.27
CA GLY A 76 18.60 5.85 -0.03
C GLY A 76 18.35 7.04 -0.97
N VAL A 77 17.36 7.89 -0.67
CA VAL A 77 17.04 9.11 -1.47
C VAL A 77 17.65 10.38 -0.90
N ALA A 78 18.27 10.34 0.28
CA ALA A 78 18.96 11.49 0.84
C ALA A 78 19.98 12.06 -0.17
N GLY A 79 19.69 13.22 -0.75
CA GLY A 79 20.51 13.88 -1.77
C GLY A 79 20.17 13.62 -3.24
N LYS A 80 19.20 12.75 -3.57
CA LYS A 80 18.80 12.45 -4.97
C LYS A 80 17.66 13.29 -5.53
N GLY A 81 16.99 14.08 -4.69
CA GLY A 81 15.96 15.05 -5.12
C GLY A 81 14.80 14.44 -5.92
N ALA A 82 14.19 15.25 -6.78
CA ALA A 82 13.03 14.86 -7.58
C ALA A 82 13.34 13.76 -8.60
N GLU A 83 14.51 13.80 -9.24
CA GLU A 83 14.93 12.79 -10.23
C GLU A 83 14.98 11.38 -9.63
N GLY A 84 15.56 11.25 -8.42
CA GLY A 84 15.59 9.98 -7.70
C GLY A 84 14.19 9.46 -7.39
N ARG A 85 13.29 10.33 -6.92
CA ARG A 85 11.89 9.95 -6.65
C ARG A 85 11.18 9.45 -7.90
N ILE A 86 11.38 10.11 -9.04
CA ILE A 86 10.75 9.72 -10.31
C ILE A 86 11.27 8.36 -10.75
N ALA A 87 12.60 8.13 -10.64
CA ALA A 87 13.20 6.85 -10.97
C ALA A 87 12.63 5.71 -10.11
N ILE A 88 12.53 5.92 -8.79
CA ILE A 88 11.98 4.93 -7.86
C ILE A 88 10.51 4.66 -8.15
N ASN A 89 9.68 5.68 -8.31
CA ASN A 89 8.26 5.48 -8.63
C ASN A 89 8.06 4.78 -9.98
N LYS A 90 8.91 5.06 -10.98
CA LYS A 90 8.91 4.32 -12.25
C LYS A 90 9.27 2.85 -12.05
N SER A 91 10.28 2.56 -11.23
CA SER A 91 10.67 1.19 -10.90
C SER A 91 9.58 0.46 -10.10
N LEU A 92 9.00 1.10 -9.09
CA LEU A 92 7.88 0.62 -8.31
C LEU A 92 6.66 0.34 -9.19
N GLY A 93 6.34 1.23 -10.13
CA GLY A 93 5.26 1.01 -11.11
C GLY A 93 5.49 -0.23 -11.97
N ARG A 94 6.74 -0.51 -12.39
CA ARG A 94 7.09 -1.74 -13.13
C ARG A 94 6.99 -3.00 -12.28
N VAL A 95 7.25 -2.90 -10.97
CA VAL A 95 7.05 -4.00 -10.03
C VAL A 95 5.57 -4.27 -9.86
N LEU A 96 4.80 -3.24 -9.47
CA LEU A 96 3.37 -3.36 -9.18
C LEU A 96 2.54 -3.73 -10.41
N SER A 97 2.98 -3.40 -11.63
CA SER A 97 2.29 -3.80 -12.86
C SER A 97 2.22 -5.32 -13.10
N LYS A 98 2.99 -6.11 -12.35
CA LYS A 98 2.95 -7.59 -12.38
C LYS A 98 1.90 -8.18 -11.43
N GLY A 99 1.28 -7.36 -10.58
CA GLY A 99 0.41 -7.81 -9.49
C GLY A 99 -0.97 -8.34 -9.89
N TYR A 100 -1.24 -8.60 -11.17
CA TYR A 100 -2.51 -9.16 -11.62
C TYR A 100 -2.73 -10.57 -11.04
N LEU A 101 -3.93 -10.82 -10.49
CA LEU A 101 -4.30 -12.11 -9.89
C LEU A 101 -5.52 -12.75 -10.56
N ALA A 102 -6.53 -11.95 -10.91
CA ALA A 102 -7.76 -12.44 -11.52
C ALA A 102 -8.49 -11.35 -12.31
N ASP A 103 -9.38 -11.74 -13.23
CA ASP A 103 -10.12 -10.80 -14.11
C ASP A 103 -11.14 -9.91 -13.39
N ASN A 104 -11.56 -10.30 -12.19
CA ASN A 104 -12.50 -9.54 -11.36
C ASN A 104 -12.15 -9.67 -9.89
N SER A 105 -12.72 -8.79 -9.08
CA SER A 105 -12.43 -8.63 -7.65
C SER A 105 -13.69 -8.63 -6.79
N ILE A 106 -14.77 -9.26 -7.28
CA ILE A 106 -16.10 -9.28 -6.62
C ILE A 106 -16.00 -9.79 -5.18
N GLU A 107 -15.26 -10.87 -4.97
CA GLU A 107 -15.07 -11.46 -3.63
C GLU A 107 -14.27 -10.54 -2.70
N ALA A 108 -13.18 -9.94 -3.19
CA ALA A 108 -12.40 -8.97 -2.42
C ALA A 108 -13.23 -7.72 -2.08
N VAL A 109 -14.11 -7.27 -2.98
CA VAL A 109 -15.06 -6.21 -2.68
C VAL A 109 -16.00 -6.63 -1.55
N ALA A 110 -16.62 -7.81 -1.65
CA ALA A 110 -17.59 -8.28 -0.68
C ALA A 110 -16.98 -8.50 0.72
N THR A 111 -15.74 -8.99 0.79
CA THR A 111 -15.12 -9.45 2.04
C THR A 111 -14.17 -8.45 2.68
N LYS A 112 -13.60 -7.52 1.91
CA LYS A 112 -12.59 -6.56 2.41
C LYS A 112 -13.00 -5.11 2.23
N VAL A 113 -13.45 -4.72 1.02
CA VAL A 113 -13.76 -3.31 0.70
C VAL A 113 -15.08 -2.87 1.31
N ARG A 114 -16.15 -3.66 1.11
CA ARG A 114 -17.49 -3.35 1.60
C ARG A 114 -17.54 -3.25 3.13
N PRO A 115 -17.03 -4.23 3.90
CA PRO A 115 -17.10 -4.14 5.36
C PRO A 115 -16.35 -2.93 5.91
N HIS A 116 -15.20 -2.58 5.33
CA HIS A 116 -14.44 -1.39 5.72
C HIS A 116 -15.22 -0.11 5.40
N LEU A 117 -15.80 0.02 4.20
CA LEU A 117 -16.62 1.16 3.83
C LEU A 117 -17.87 1.30 4.72
N GLU A 118 -18.54 0.19 5.02
CA GLU A 118 -19.71 0.15 5.92
C GLU A 118 -19.32 0.51 7.36
N ALA A 119 -18.15 0.07 7.85
CA ALA A 119 -17.62 0.47 9.14
C ALA A 119 -17.36 1.98 9.21
N ILE A 120 -16.76 2.57 8.16
CA ILE A 120 -16.56 4.02 8.06
C ILE A 120 -17.91 4.74 8.10
N LEU A 121 -18.88 4.29 7.30
CA LEU A 121 -20.23 4.88 7.29
C LEU A 121 -20.94 4.74 8.65
N ALA A 122 -20.73 3.65 9.38
CA ALA A 122 -21.30 3.46 10.71
C ALA A 122 -20.57 4.28 11.80
N SER A 123 -19.37 4.79 11.51
CA SER A 123 -18.57 5.53 12.47
C SER A 123 -19.24 6.84 12.94
N PRO A 124 -19.17 7.16 14.24
CA PRO A 124 -19.69 8.41 14.79
C PRO A 124 -18.72 9.59 14.62
N LEU A 125 -17.55 9.41 13.99
CA LEU A 125 -16.57 10.48 13.81
C LEU A 125 -17.14 11.66 12.99
N ASP A 126 -16.90 12.89 13.46
CA ASP A 126 -17.35 14.11 12.80
C ASP A 126 -16.67 14.29 11.43
N GLU A 127 -15.41 13.87 11.31
CA GLU A 127 -14.65 13.87 10.07
C GLU A 127 -15.37 13.07 8.97
N VAL A 128 -15.97 11.92 9.33
CA VAL A 128 -16.73 11.08 8.40
C VAL A 128 -17.97 11.80 7.89
N ALA A 129 -18.60 12.65 8.71
CA ALA A 129 -19.84 13.34 8.35
C ALA A 129 -19.67 14.20 7.08
N THR A 130 -18.50 14.81 6.93
CA THR A 130 -18.14 15.64 5.75
C THR A 130 -18.09 14.83 4.46
N TYR A 131 -17.63 13.57 4.52
CA TYR A 131 -17.42 12.71 3.35
C TYR A 131 -18.53 11.66 3.16
N ARG A 132 -19.49 11.59 4.07
CA ARG A 132 -20.59 10.61 4.05
C ARG A 132 -21.34 10.53 2.71
N PRO A 133 -21.69 11.63 2.02
CA PRO A 133 -22.33 11.54 0.71
C PRO A 133 -21.46 10.86 -0.35
N LEU A 134 -20.15 11.14 -0.32
CA LEU A 134 -19.18 10.54 -1.23
C LEU A 134 -18.99 9.03 -0.94
N LEU A 135 -18.81 8.68 0.34
CA LEU A 135 -18.71 7.29 0.79
C LEU A 135 -19.96 6.47 0.42
N GLN A 136 -21.16 7.04 0.59
CA GLN A 136 -22.40 6.41 0.16
C GLN A 136 -22.45 6.19 -1.35
N GLY A 137 -22.02 7.18 -2.14
CA GLY A 137 -21.92 7.05 -3.59
C GLY A 137 -20.97 5.92 -4.02
N PHE A 138 -19.90 5.66 -3.27
CA PHE A 138 -19.03 4.51 -3.51
C PHE A 138 -19.66 3.18 -3.12
N LEU A 139 -20.47 3.15 -2.06
CA LEU A 139 -21.19 1.93 -1.66
C LEU A 139 -22.09 1.42 -2.79
N ASP A 140 -22.74 2.34 -3.49
CA ASP A 140 -23.61 2.04 -4.65
C ASP A 140 -22.81 1.60 -5.89
N LYS A 141 -21.54 2.03 -6.00
CA LYS A 141 -20.63 1.67 -7.11
C LYS A 141 -19.84 0.38 -6.90
N LEU A 142 -19.88 -0.22 -5.70
CA LEU A 142 -19.03 -1.38 -5.37
C LEU A 142 -19.19 -2.55 -6.34
N ASN A 143 -20.40 -2.77 -6.89
CA ASN A 143 -20.63 -3.83 -7.87
C ASN A 143 -19.87 -3.59 -9.19
N GLU A 144 -19.76 -2.34 -9.63
CA GLU A 144 -18.97 -1.98 -10.82
C GLU A 144 -17.47 -2.07 -10.50
N ILE A 145 -17.04 -1.57 -9.34
CA ILE A 145 -15.64 -1.65 -8.88
C ILE A 145 -15.18 -3.11 -8.80
N GLY A 146 -16.05 -4.04 -8.36
CA GLY A 146 -15.77 -5.47 -8.34
C GLY A 146 -15.52 -6.08 -9.72
N LYS A 147 -15.89 -5.41 -10.82
CA LYS A 147 -15.56 -5.82 -12.20
C LYS A 147 -14.17 -5.39 -12.65
N LEU A 148 -13.42 -4.68 -11.80
CA LEU A 148 -12.00 -4.43 -12.03
C LEU A 148 -11.20 -5.69 -11.66
N PRO A 149 -10.07 -5.95 -12.33
CA PRO A 149 -9.19 -7.07 -12.00
C PRO A 149 -8.80 -7.08 -10.53
N LEU A 150 -8.64 -8.28 -9.96
CA LEU A 150 -8.03 -8.45 -8.65
C LEU A 150 -6.52 -8.25 -8.79
N TRP A 151 -5.95 -7.48 -7.87
CA TRP A 151 -4.55 -7.11 -7.88
C TRP A 151 -3.92 -7.28 -6.49
N VAL A 152 -2.64 -7.63 -6.46
CA VAL A 152 -1.84 -7.54 -5.23
C VAL A 152 -1.83 -6.09 -4.75
N SER A 153 -2.14 -5.89 -3.47
CA SER A 153 -2.13 -4.58 -2.84
C SER A 153 -1.32 -4.65 -1.56
N HIS A 154 -0.38 -3.74 -1.41
CA HIS A 154 0.37 -3.56 -0.18
C HIS A 154 -0.42 -2.66 0.77
N TYR A 155 -0.55 -3.03 2.05
CA TYR A 155 -1.34 -2.28 3.03
C TYR A 155 -0.69 -0.96 3.41
N ASP A 156 0.62 -0.98 3.70
CA ASP A 156 1.36 0.17 4.19
C ASP A 156 2.48 0.59 3.23
N LEU A 157 2.11 0.84 1.96
CA LEU A 157 3.12 1.21 0.94
C LEU A 157 3.62 2.65 1.18
N ASN A 158 4.87 2.79 1.61
CA ASN A 158 5.53 4.06 1.92
C ASN A 158 7.05 3.94 1.71
N ASP A 159 7.80 5.01 1.99
CA ASP A 159 9.25 5.09 1.80
C ASP A 159 10.08 4.30 2.83
N VAL A 160 9.48 3.78 3.91
CA VAL A 160 10.15 2.87 4.85
C VAL A 160 10.00 1.41 4.46
N ASN A 161 8.97 1.06 3.67
CA ASN A 161 8.68 -0.31 3.24
C ASN A 161 9.16 -0.65 1.82
N VAL A 162 9.80 0.29 1.14
CA VAL A 162 10.41 0.10 -0.19
C VAL A 162 11.92 0.10 -0.07
N LEU A 163 12.57 -0.97 -0.53
CA LEU A 163 14.03 -1.07 -0.64
C LEU A 163 14.47 -0.70 -2.06
N ILE A 164 15.56 0.06 -2.14
CA ILE A 164 16.13 0.54 -3.40
C ILE A 164 17.64 0.30 -3.45
N ASP A 165 18.18 0.21 -4.67
CA ASP A 165 19.62 0.24 -4.90
C ASP A 165 20.17 1.65 -5.20
N ASP A 166 21.48 1.73 -5.43
CA ASP A 166 22.18 2.97 -5.77
C ASP A 166 21.69 3.59 -7.09
N SER A 167 21.05 2.81 -7.96
CA SER A 167 20.46 3.24 -9.23
C SER A 167 19.00 3.66 -9.11
N CYS A 168 18.44 3.72 -7.89
CA CYS A 168 17.03 4.02 -7.64
C CYS A 168 16.07 2.94 -8.18
N GLU A 169 16.53 1.72 -8.39
CA GLU A 169 15.68 0.59 -8.74
C GLU A 169 15.13 -0.07 -7.48
N VAL A 170 13.85 -0.45 -7.50
CA VAL A 170 13.21 -1.17 -6.40
C VAL A 170 13.75 -2.60 -6.36
N THR A 171 14.41 -2.93 -5.27
CA THR A 171 14.99 -4.24 -5.01
C THR A 171 14.14 -5.09 -4.06
N GLY A 172 13.28 -4.45 -3.27
CA GLY A 172 12.46 -5.14 -2.29
C GLY A 172 11.24 -4.35 -1.81
N LEU A 173 10.20 -5.08 -1.41
CA LEU A 173 9.01 -4.60 -0.74
C LEU A 173 8.82 -5.47 0.51
N ILE A 174 8.80 -4.84 1.68
CA ILE A 174 8.71 -5.51 2.99
C ILE A 174 7.42 -5.10 3.70
N ASP A 175 7.08 -5.80 4.80
CA ASP A 175 5.91 -5.49 5.63
C ASP A 175 4.54 -5.82 4.99
N TRP A 176 4.42 -7.04 4.47
CA TRP A 176 3.21 -7.54 3.80
C TRP A 176 2.11 -8.03 4.75
N GLU A 177 2.30 -7.96 6.06
CA GLU A 177 1.49 -8.68 7.06
C GLU A 177 0.00 -8.31 7.12
N LEU A 178 -0.35 -7.07 6.79
CA LEU A 178 -1.76 -6.60 6.71
C LEU A 178 -2.26 -6.49 5.26
N SER A 179 -1.42 -6.91 4.30
CA SER A 179 -1.71 -6.78 2.88
C SER A 179 -2.72 -7.82 2.43
N ALA A 180 -3.62 -7.41 1.53
CA ALA A 180 -4.61 -8.30 0.95
C ALA A 180 -4.87 -7.88 -0.49
N PRO A 181 -5.13 -8.81 -1.41
CA PRO A 181 -5.58 -8.47 -2.75
C PRO A 181 -6.81 -7.54 -2.75
N LYS A 182 -6.80 -6.52 -3.61
CA LYS A 182 -7.88 -5.54 -3.76
C LYS A 182 -8.24 -5.36 -5.23
N PRO A 183 -9.41 -4.77 -5.55
CA PRO A 183 -9.70 -4.31 -6.91
C PRO A 183 -8.57 -3.41 -7.40
N PHE A 184 -8.22 -3.53 -8.68
CA PHE A 184 -7.19 -2.69 -9.29
C PHE A 184 -7.43 -1.21 -8.97
N ALA A 185 -6.34 -0.51 -8.64
CA ALA A 185 -6.31 0.89 -8.21
C ALA A 185 -6.89 1.22 -6.81
N VAL A 186 -7.74 0.38 -6.21
CA VAL A 186 -8.15 0.58 -4.79
C VAL A 186 -6.95 0.44 -3.85
N GLY A 187 -6.02 -0.45 -4.17
CA GLY A 187 -4.76 -0.61 -3.43
C GLY A 187 -3.72 0.49 -3.62
N LEU A 188 -4.03 1.51 -4.42
CA LEU A 188 -3.12 2.63 -4.72
C LEU A 188 -3.58 3.93 -4.04
N GLY A 189 -4.37 3.85 -2.97
CA GLY A 189 -4.91 5.02 -2.26
C GLY A 189 -3.84 5.96 -1.70
N ARG A 190 -2.65 5.42 -1.42
CA ARG A 190 -1.45 6.16 -0.97
C ARG A 190 -0.55 6.66 -2.11
N ILE A 191 -0.98 6.63 -3.37
CA ILE A 191 -0.15 7.10 -4.50
C ILE A 191 0.37 8.52 -4.30
N HIS A 192 -0.40 9.37 -3.60
CA HIS A 192 -0.02 10.74 -3.28
C HIS A 192 1.24 10.78 -2.42
N THR A 193 1.34 9.94 -1.39
CA THR A 193 2.47 9.96 -0.45
C THR A 193 3.75 9.41 -1.05
N LEU A 194 3.65 8.62 -2.14
CA LEU A 194 4.80 8.12 -2.90
C LEU A 194 5.30 9.14 -3.93
N ALA A 195 4.39 9.90 -4.54
CA ALA A 195 4.73 10.90 -5.54
C ALA A 195 5.13 12.26 -4.93
N GLY A 196 4.60 12.59 -3.75
CA GLY A 196 4.78 13.88 -3.09
C GLY A 196 5.64 13.87 -1.82
N GLU A 197 5.61 14.99 -1.12
CA GLU A 197 6.28 15.26 0.16
C GLU A 197 5.31 15.93 1.13
N TYR A 198 5.47 15.66 2.42
CA TYR A 198 4.89 16.49 3.47
C TYR A 198 5.95 17.44 4.01
N THR A 199 5.75 18.74 3.84
CA THR A 199 6.64 19.78 4.38
C THR A 199 5.79 20.79 5.14
N GLY A 200 6.09 20.99 6.43
CA GLY A 200 5.36 21.96 7.26
C GLY A 200 3.89 21.61 7.54
N GLY A 201 3.49 20.35 7.40
CA GLY A 201 2.10 19.91 7.56
C GLY A 201 1.24 20.02 6.29
N GLU A 202 1.83 20.43 5.17
CA GLU A 202 1.17 20.51 3.86
C GLU A 202 1.75 19.49 2.88
N PHE A 203 0.87 18.94 2.05
CA PHE A 203 1.27 18.02 0.97
C PHE A 203 1.69 18.80 -0.30
N TRP A 204 2.87 18.51 -0.79
CA TRP A 204 3.45 19.06 -2.02
C TRP A 204 3.79 17.95 -3.02
N MET A 205 3.65 18.21 -4.32
CA MET A 205 4.07 17.27 -5.36
C MET A 205 5.05 17.93 -6.34
N PRO A 206 6.20 17.30 -6.64
CA PRO A 206 7.13 17.79 -7.65
C PRO A 206 6.49 17.90 -9.03
N GLY A 207 6.93 18.90 -9.81
CA GLY A 207 6.38 19.18 -11.14
C GLY A 207 6.72 18.13 -12.21
N GLU A 208 7.73 17.28 -12.01
CA GLU A 208 8.29 16.42 -13.06
C GLU A 208 7.66 15.00 -13.15
N PHE A 209 6.53 14.75 -12.47
CA PHE A 209 5.89 13.42 -12.45
C PHE A 209 5.01 13.16 -13.70
N GLU A 210 5.62 12.70 -14.80
CA GLU A 210 4.95 12.45 -16.10
C GLU A 210 5.03 10.99 -16.61
N GLN A 211 3.81 10.45 -16.86
CA GLN A 211 3.25 9.38 -17.75
C GLN A 211 3.97 8.06 -18.08
N THR A 212 3.23 6.95 -17.89
CA THR A 212 3.15 5.81 -18.85
C THR A 212 1.67 5.41 -19.07
N ARG A 213 1.30 5.09 -20.32
CA ARG A 213 -0.06 4.72 -20.76
C ARG A 213 -0.11 3.25 -21.20
N GLY A 214 -1.12 2.50 -20.77
CA GLY A 214 -1.45 1.18 -21.35
C GLY A 214 -2.50 0.36 -20.58
N MET A 215 -3.37 -0.33 -21.33
CA MET A 215 -4.35 -1.39 -20.98
C MET A 215 -5.73 -1.04 -20.35
N LEU A 216 -6.01 0.16 -19.84
CA LEU A 216 -7.28 0.42 -19.12
C LEU A 216 -8.26 1.40 -19.80
N GLU A 217 -8.04 1.69 -21.08
CA GLU A 217 -8.73 2.76 -21.83
C GLU A 217 -10.26 2.70 -21.80
N LYS A 218 -10.86 1.50 -21.62
CA LYS A 218 -12.32 1.32 -21.66
C LYS A 218 -13.03 1.51 -20.31
N LYS A 219 -12.30 1.61 -19.20
CA LYS A 219 -12.87 1.71 -17.83
C LYS A 219 -12.19 2.81 -17.01
N ILE A 220 -11.65 3.84 -17.67
CA ILE A 220 -10.72 4.75 -16.99
C ILE A 220 -11.37 5.58 -15.87
N ASP A 221 -12.64 5.96 -16.03
CA ASP A 221 -13.40 6.65 -14.97
C ASP A 221 -13.64 5.74 -13.76
N LEU A 222 -13.84 4.44 -13.99
CA LEU A 222 -14.00 3.46 -12.91
C LEU A 222 -12.67 3.21 -12.18
N VAL A 223 -11.55 3.27 -12.90
CA VAL A 223 -10.20 3.22 -12.30
C VAL A 223 -9.96 4.46 -11.45
N GLN A 224 -10.35 5.64 -11.92
CA GLN A 224 -10.31 6.87 -11.14
C GLN A 224 -11.16 6.75 -9.86
N ASP A 225 -12.40 6.28 -9.97
CA ASP A 225 -13.27 6.02 -8.83
C ASP A 225 -12.61 5.06 -7.83
N ALA A 226 -11.96 4.00 -8.32
CA ALA A 226 -11.24 3.04 -7.48
C ALA A 226 -10.04 3.68 -6.73
N VAL A 227 -9.26 4.56 -7.37
CA VAL A 227 -8.20 5.32 -6.70
C VAL A 227 -8.78 6.14 -5.55
N ILE A 228 -9.84 6.92 -5.82
CA ILE A 228 -10.45 7.79 -4.82
C ILE A 228 -11.04 6.98 -3.66
N LEU A 229 -11.68 5.84 -3.95
CA LEU A 229 -12.13 4.92 -2.91
C LEU A 229 -10.95 4.42 -2.07
N GLY A 230 -9.86 3.98 -2.71
CA GLY A 230 -8.63 3.58 -2.01
C GLY A 230 -8.12 4.66 -1.06
N THR A 231 -8.02 5.90 -1.54
CA THR A 231 -7.60 7.05 -0.73
C THR A 231 -8.49 7.27 0.49
N LEU A 232 -9.82 7.14 0.35
CA LEU A 232 -10.75 7.24 1.47
C LEU A 232 -10.54 6.11 2.49
N LEU A 233 -10.41 4.87 2.02
CA LEU A 233 -10.18 3.71 2.89
C LEU A 233 -8.85 3.82 3.65
N ASP A 234 -7.80 4.32 3.00
CA ASP A 234 -6.50 4.54 3.64
C ASP A 234 -6.53 5.71 4.63
N SER A 235 -7.37 6.72 4.39
CA SER A 235 -7.51 7.89 5.27
C SER A 235 -8.31 7.59 6.53
N PHE A 236 -9.30 6.70 6.40
CA PHE A 236 -10.10 6.20 7.51
C PHE A 236 -9.72 4.75 7.83
N PHE A 237 -8.60 4.57 8.54
CA PHE A 237 -8.13 3.25 8.90
C PHE A 237 -9.10 2.53 9.84
N TRP A 238 -9.15 1.20 9.73
CA TRP A 238 -10.01 0.36 10.56
C TRP A 238 -9.14 -0.61 11.34
N GLU A 239 -9.01 -0.35 12.64
CA GLU A 239 -8.16 -1.11 13.58
C GLU A 239 -8.95 -1.42 14.84
N ASP A 240 -8.86 -2.67 15.33
CA ASP A 240 -9.53 -3.14 16.55
C ASP A 240 -11.04 -2.85 16.62
N GLY A 241 -11.72 -2.95 15.47
CA GLY A 241 -13.15 -2.69 15.38
C GLY A 241 -13.53 -1.21 15.38
N ASN A 242 -12.56 -0.30 15.45
CA ASN A 242 -12.78 1.14 15.47
C ASN A 242 -12.25 1.80 14.20
N VAL A 243 -12.99 2.78 13.70
CA VAL A 243 -12.54 3.62 12.59
C VAL A 243 -11.77 4.79 13.19
N GLY A 244 -10.58 5.05 12.66
CA GLY A 244 -9.75 6.19 13.02
C GLY A 244 -9.31 6.98 11.80
N CYS A 245 -8.78 8.17 12.02
CA CYS A 245 -8.15 8.99 11.00
C CYS A 245 -7.05 9.86 11.61
N GLY A 246 -5.96 10.06 10.87
CA GLY A 246 -4.86 10.93 11.31
C GLY A 246 -5.09 12.40 10.96
N GLU A 247 -4.75 13.33 11.85
CA GLU A 247 -4.96 14.78 11.64
C GLU A 247 -4.29 15.29 10.35
N VAL A 248 -3.04 14.87 10.08
CA VAL A 248 -2.29 15.24 8.87
C VAL A 248 -2.99 14.72 7.62
N THR A 249 -3.46 13.48 7.65
CA THR A 249 -4.20 12.86 6.53
C THR A 249 -5.50 13.59 6.28
N MET A 250 -6.25 13.95 7.32
CA MET A 250 -7.52 14.66 7.18
C MET A 250 -7.36 16.07 6.62
N LYS A 251 -6.27 16.77 6.96
CA LYS A 251 -5.94 18.07 6.34
C LYS A 251 -5.62 17.94 4.85
N ALA A 252 -4.97 16.86 4.44
CA ALA A 252 -4.60 16.61 3.04
C ALA A 252 -5.74 16.00 2.21
N LEU A 253 -6.69 15.31 2.84
CA LEU A 253 -7.75 14.56 2.17
C LEU A 253 -8.54 15.39 1.15
N PRO A 254 -9.00 16.63 1.43
CA PRO A 254 -9.67 17.44 0.41
C PRO A 254 -8.88 17.57 -0.89
N LYS A 255 -7.56 17.77 -0.80
CA LYS A 255 -6.66 17.85 -1.95
C LYS A 255 -6.49 16.50 -2.62
N PHE A 256 -6.32 15.42 -1.85
CA PHE A 256 -6.21 14.06 -2.42
C PHE A 256 -7.44 13.66 -3.23
N LEU A 257 -8.63 14.06 -2.78
CA LEU A 257 -9.88 13.81 -3.49
C LEU A 257 -10.02 14.59 -4.82
N THR A 258 -9.17 15.61 -5.07
CA THR A 258 -9.13 16.29 -6.38
C THR A 258 -8.16 15.65 -7.36
N TYR A 259 -7.45 14.59 -6.96
CA TYR A 259 -6.49 13.92 -7.81
C TYR A 259 -7.17 13.32 -9.05
N ARG A 260 -6.53 13.49 -10.20
CA ARG A 260 -6.91 12.84 -11.45
C ARG A 260 -5.75 12.02 -11.99
N ILE A 261 -6.02 10.75 -12.32
CA ILE A 261 -5.03 9.89 -12.96
C ILE A 261 -4.66 10.44 -14.35
N PRO A 262 -3.43 10.22 -14.83
CA PRO A 262 -2.95 10.80 -16.08
C PRO A 262 -3.87 10.57 -17.29
N ALA A 263 -4.45 9.38 -17.39
CA ALA A 263 -5.36 9.04 -18.49
C ALA A 263 -6.71 9.78 -18.46
N VAL A 264 -7.12 10.32 -17.29
CA VAL A 264 -8.35 11.11 -17.13
C VAL A 264 -8.07 12.61 -17.24
N ARG A 265 -6.93 13.10 -16.73
CA ARG A 265 -6.58 14.53 -16.75
C ARG A 265 -5.94 15.02 -18.04
N GLY A 266 -5.32 14.12 -18.81
CA GLY A 266 -4.48 14.53 -19.95
C GLY A 266 -3.31 15.39 -19.48
N ASP A 267 -3.24 16.61 -19.98
CA ASP A 267 -2.16 17.56 -19.68
C ASP A 267 -2.49 18.51 -18.51
N GLU A 268 -3.71 18.44 -17.95
CA GLU A 268 -4.07 19.23 -16.77
C GLU A 268 -3.21 18.84 -15.56
N PRO A 269 -3.00 19.75 -14.58
CA PRO A 269 -2.36 19.39 -13.33
C PRO A 269 -3.03 18.19 -12.63
N PRO A 270 -2.24 17.38 -11.89
CA PRO A 270 -2.73 16.17 -11.24
C PRO A 270 -3.75 16.41 -10.12
N TYR A 271 -3.76 17.60 -9.54
CA TYR A 271 -4.76 18.03 -8.55
C TYR A 271 -5.47 19.27 -9.08
N LYS A 272 -6.77 19.38 -8.83
CA LYS A 272 -7.49 20.64 -9.05
C LYS A 272 -7.20 21.59 -7.88
N GLU A 273 -7.07 22.87 -8.23
CA GLU A 273 -7.06 24.00 -7.28
C GLU A 273 -8.41 24.15 -6.57
#